data_AF-A0A2D5EX98-F1
#
_entry.id   AF-A0A2D5EX98-F1
#
_cell.length_a   1.000
_cell.length_b   1.000
_cell.length_c   1.000
_cell.angle_alpha   90.00
_cell.angle_beta   90.00
_cell.angle_gamma   90.00
#
_symmetry.space_group_name_H-M   'P 1'
#
loop_
_entity.id
_entity.type
_entity.pdbx_description
1 polymer ?
#
loop_
_entity_poly.entity_id
_entity_poly.type
_entity_poly.pdbx_seq_one_letter_code
_entity_poly.pdbx_strand_id
1 'polypeptide(L)'
;MNRPTPLAATVLAALALVACGDPAEPTPYEPPEDGDYTPEPETAGGTESTFDHPAELGPPSVSPREALERMQETGPPAFAARVHGCRKVPYRTIGRVLTSLGVDLAADGDSAGALYRRSDQALGAPNYSARIPETTSLSVASASRLFDILVQAAPEVIANLPDQERCMVGETGAQLFDEDGRCTRRGLSCLLGTPATDAHVGLCDDTVARAATPEEGQRIAVASLLAAQLTCE
;
A
#
# COMPACT_ATOMS: atom_id res chain seq x y z
N MET A 1 -40.40 -45.22 -7.47
CA MET A 1 -41.45 -44.87 -8.45
C MET A 1 -41.53 -43.34 -8.44
N ASN A 2 -41.02 -42.55 -9.39
CA ASN A 2 -41.07 -42.61 -10.85
C ASN A 2 -39.77 -42.07 -11.49
N ARG A 3 -39.27 -42.80 -12.50
CA ARG A 3 -38.63 -42.26 -13.73
C ARG A 3 -39.68 -42.42 -14.87
N PRO A 4 -39.47 -42.00 -16.14
CA PRO A 4 -38.57 -41.03 -16.80
C PRO A 4 -39.42 -39.96 -17.57
N THR A 5 -38.94 -39.00 -18.38
CA THR A 5 -38.32 -39.10 -19.73
C THR A 5 -37.88 -37.71 -20.27
N PRO A 6 -36.98 -37.65 -21.26
CA PRO A 6 -36.29 -36.45 -21.77
C PRO A 6 -36.81 -35.95 -23.14
N LEU A 7 -36.61 -34.67 -23.43
CA LEU A 7 -36.71 -33.98 -24.73
C LEU A 7 -35.93 -32.67 -24.60
N ALA A 8 -35.17 -32.12 -25.54
CA ALA A 8 -34.78 -32.51 -26.89
C ALA A 8 -33.48 -31.72 -27.20
N ALA A 9 -32.55 -32.36 -27.91
CA ALA A 9 -31.38 -31.69 -28.44
C ALA A 9 -31.76 -30.94 -29.73
N THR A 10 -31.44 -29.65 -29.80
CA THR A 10 -31.48 -28.89 -31.05
C THR A 10 -30.09 -28.29 -31.28
N VAL A 11 -29.38 -28.88 -32.24
CA VAL A 11 -28.16 -28.36 -32.85
C VAL A 11 -28.58 -27.29 -33.86
N LEU A 12 -28.11 -26.05 -33.69
CA LEU A 12 -28.11 -25.06 -34.77
C LEU A 12 -26.67 -24.58 -34.98
N ALA A 13 -26.04 -25.13 -36.01
CA ALA A 13 -24.79 -24.64 -36.55
C ALA A 13 -25.08 -23.43 -37.44
N ALA A 14 -24.59 -22.25 -37.07
CA ALA A 14 -24.52 -21.10 -37.97
C ALA A 14 -23.04 -20.88 -38.33
N LEU A 15 -22.69 -21.28 -39.56
CA LEU A 15 -21.47 -20.87 -40.25
C LEU A 15 -21.53 -19.36 -40.48
N ALA A 16 -20.61 -18.59 -39.87
CA ALA A 16 -20.31 -17.23 -40.30
C ALA A 16 -19.01 -17.26 -41.13
N LEU A 17 -19.11 -16.69 -42.33
CA LEU A 17 -18.04 -16.62 -43.33
C LEU A 17 -16.79 -15.94 -42.77
N VAL A 18 -15.65 -16.61 -42.94
CA VAL A 18 -14.32 -16.01 -42.90
C VAL A 18 -14.17 -15.13 -44.15
N ALA A 19 -14.09 -13.81 -43.95
CA ALA A 19 -13.60 -12.89 -44.96
C ALA A 19 -12.07 -12.96 -44.97
N CYS A 20 -11.48 -13.61 -45.98
CA CYS A 20 -10.08 -13.43 -46.32
C CYS A 20 -9.96 -12.07 -47.04
N GLY A 21 -9.64 -11.01 -46.29
CA GLY A 21 -9.04 -9.82 -46.88
C GLY A 21 -7.60 -10.12 -47.24
N ASP A 22 -7.17 -9.67 -48.42
CA ASP A 22 -5.77 -9.76 -48.87
C ASP A 22 -4.81 -9.23 -47.78
N PRO A 23 -3.66 -9.87 -47.53
CA PRO A 23 -2.67 -9.31 -46.63
C PRO A 23 -2.16 -8.01 -47.25
N ALA A 24 -2.58 -6.88 -46.67
CA ALA A 24 -1.99 -5.59 -46.97
C ALA A 24 -0.47 -5.70 -46.77
N GLU A 25 0.30 -5.23 -47.76
CA GLU A 25 1.74 -5.08 -47.61
C GLU A 25 2.01 -4.29 -46.32
N PRO A 26 2.91 -4.76 -45.42
CA PRO A 26 3.23 -4.00 -44.22
C PRO A 26 3.79 -2.65 -44.67
N THR A 27 3.10 -1.59 -44.31
CA THR A 27 3.58 -0.23 -44.51
C THR A 27 5.00 -0.13 -43.94
N PRO A 28 5.96 0.49 -44.65
CA PRO A 28 7.27 0.78 -44.08
C PRO A 28 7.10 1.43 -42.70
N TYR A 29 7.84 0.95 -41.72
CA TYR A 29 7.85 1.56 -40.39
C TYR A 29 8.41 2.97 -40.52
N GLU A 30 7.52 3.96 -40.48
CA GLU A 30 7.86 5.35 -40.24
C GLU A 30 7.92 5.53 -38.72
N PRO A 31 9.08 5.89 -38.13
CA PRO A 31 9.13 6.23 -36.72
C PRO A 31 8.16 7.40 -36.47
N PRO A 32 7.33 7.35 -35.41
CA PRO A 32 6.39 8.43 -35.11
C PRO A 32 7.16 9.74 -34.98
N GLU A 33 6.69 10.79 -35.66
CA GLU A 33 7.16 12.14 -35.40
C GLU A 33 6.81 12.51 -33.95
N ASP A 34 7.64 13.35 -33.32
CA ASP A 34 7.68 13.67 -31.87
C ASP A 34 6.35 14.22 -31.24
N GLY A 35 5.21 14.13 -31.94
CA GLY A 35 3.90 14.59 -31.48
C GLY A 35 2.75 13.57 -31.52
N ASP A 36 2.92 12.34 -32.02
CA ASP A 36 1.77 11.43 -32.29
C ASP A 36 1.68 10.17 -31.40
N TYR A 37 2.42 10.12 -30.29
CA TYR A 37 2.23 9.07 -29.29
C TYR A 37 1.21 9.52 -28.24
N THR A 38 -0.06 9.14 -28.41
CA THR A 38 -1.07 9.18 -27.35
C THR A 38 -1.26 7.76 -26.80
N PRO A 39 -0.63 7.38 -25.67
CA PRO A 39 -0.98 6.13 -25.02
C PRO A 39 -2.41 6.24 -24.50
N GLU A 40 -3.28 5.28 -24.85
CA GLU A 40 -4.62 5.21 -24.25
C GLU A 40 -4.47 5.04 -22.73
N PRO A 41 -5.02 5.97 -21.93
CA PRO A 41 -4.78 6.00 -20.51
C PRO A 41 -5.82 5.15 -19.79
N GLU A 42 -5.58 3.86 -19.62
CA GLU A 42 -6.39 3.11 -18.64
C GLU A 42 -5.85 3.26 -17.20
N THR A 43 -4.67 3.87 -17.01
CA THR A 43 -4.10 4.10 -15.67
C THR A 43 -3.31 5.40 -15.50
N ALA A 44 -3.40 6.38 -16.42
CA ALA A 44 -2.61 7.61 -16.31
C ALA A 44 -3.28 8.86 -16.88
N GLY A 45 -3.70 9.78 -15.99
CA GLY A 45 -3.85 11.21 -16.30
C GLY A 45 -5.19 11.64 -16.91
N GLY A 46 -6.05 12.25 -16.09
CA GLY A 46 -7.24 12.96 -16.53
C GLY A 46 -8.02 13.54 -15.34
N THR A 47 -8.66 14.70 -15.51
CA THR A 47 -9.46 15.38 -14.47
C THR A 47 -10.65 14.57 -13.96
N GLU A 48 -10.97 13.48 -14.67
CA GLU A 48 -12.05 12.56 -14.36
C GLU A 48 -11.60 11.39 -13.46
N SER A 49 -10.33 11.30 -13.07
CA SER A 49 -9.83 10.27 -12.16
C SER A 49 -8.90 10.83 -11.08
N THR A 50 -8.95 10.27 -9.88
CA THR A 50 -8.11 10.66 -8.72
C THR A 50 -6.69 10.07 -8.75
N PHE A 51 -6.28 9.47 -9.88
CA PHE A 51 -4.97 8.86 -10.06
C PHE A 51 -4.03 9.79 -10.86
N ASP A 52 -3.73 10.96 -10.29
CA ASP A 52 -2.66 11.85 -10.78
C ASP A 52 -1.38 11.58 -9.98
N HIS A 53 -0.59 10.60 -10.43
CA HIS A 53 0.78 10.41 -9.96
C HIS A 53 1.73 10.36 -11.14
N PRO A 54 2.93 10.99 -11.04
CA PRO A 54 3.95 10.82 -12.05
C PRO A 54 4.31 9.33 -12.10
N ALA A 55 4.17 8.71 -13.28
CA ALA A 55 4.60 7.34 -13.48
C ALA A 55 6.12 7.29 -13.28
N GLU A 56 6.55 6.87 -12.10
CA GLU A 56 7.94 6.87 -11.71
C GLU A 56 8.65 5.64 -12.29
N LEU A 57 8.68 5.51 -13.64
CA LEU A 57 9.34 4.47 -14.46
C LEU A 57 8.42 3.39 -15.08
N GLY A 58 7.19 3.75 -15.47
CA GLY A 58 6.37 3.01 -16.46
C GLY A 58 6.49 3.60 -17.88
N PRO A 59 5.92 2.99 -18.94
CA PRO A 59 6.05 3.48 -20.33
C PRO A 59 5.58 4.94 -20.47
N PRO A 60 6.07 5.69 -21.47
CA PRO A 60 6.47 7.09 -21.36
C PRO A 60 5.25 8.02 -21.23
N SER A 61 4.77 8.23 -20.01
CA SER A 61 3.86 9.34 -19.72
C SER A 61 4.61 10.66 -19.52
N VAL A 62 5.95 10.66 -19.65
CA VAL A 62 6.80 11.85 -19.59
C VAL A 62 7.82 11.79 -20.72
N SER A 63 8.07 12.93 -21.36
CA SER A 63 9.08 13.01 -22.42
C SER A 63 10.47 12.67 -21.85
N PRO A 64 11.39 12.08 -22.62
CA PRO A 64 12.77 11.86 -22.17
C PRO A 64 13.45 13.13 -21.64
N ARG A 65 13.06 14.30 -22.16
CA ARG A 65 13.53 15.61 -21.71
C ARG A 65 13.04 15.94 -20.30
N GLU A 66 11.78 15.70 -20.02
CA GLU A 66 11.18 15.92 -18.70
C GLU A 66 11.72 14.93 -17.66
N ALA A 67 11.93 13.67 -18.05
CA ALA A 67 12.60 12.69 -17.20
C ALA A 67 14.03 13.14 -16.86
N LEU A 68 14.78 13.67 -17.84
CA LEU A 68 16.13 14.18 -17.65
C LEU A 68 16.15 15.46 -16.78
N GLU A 69 15.21 16.37 -16.97
CA GLU A 69 15.06 17.59 -16.16
C GLU A 69 14.78 17.24 -14.70
N ARG A 70 13.87 16.28 -14.46
CA ARG A 70 13.57 15.78 -13.11
C ARG A 70 14.77 15.10 -12.46
N MET A 71 15.57 14.34 -13.23
CA MET A 71 16.85 13.77 -12.76
C MET A 71 17.90 14.86 -12.46
N GLN A 72 17.90 15.97 -13.19
CA GLN A 72 18.77 17.12 -12.90
C GLN A 72 18.33 17.86 -11.63
N GLU A 73 17.02 18.01 -11.41
CA GLU A 73 16.45 18.63 -10.21
C GLU A 73 16.69 17.80 -8.94
N THR A 74 16.46 16.48 -9.00
CA THR A 74 16.67 15.56 -7.86
C THR A 74 18.15 15.23 -7.60
N GLY A 75 19.02 15.52 -8.55
CA GLY A 75 20.45 15.29 -8.46
C GLY A 75 20.88 13.85 -8.74
N PRO A 76 22.17 13.52 -8.58
CA PRO A 76 22.70 12.20 -8.91
C PRO A 76 21.91 11.07 -8.21
N PRO A 77 21.67 9.91 -8.85
CA PRO A 77 20.86 8.84 -8.25
C PRO A 77 21.31 8.39 -6.85
N ALA A 78 22.62 8.42 -6.58
CA ALA A 78 23.14 8.12 -5.24
C ALA A 78 22.86 9.21 -4.19
N PHE A 79 22.65 10.45 -4.61
CA PHE A 79 22.21 11.56 -3.76
C PHE A 79 20.68 11.56 -3.60
N ALA A 80 19.94 11.44 -4.70
CA ALA A 80 18.48 11.33 -4.70
C ALA A 80 18.00 10.13 -3.86
N ALA A 81 18.65 8.97 -3.98
CA ALA A 81 18.32 7.80 -3.15
C ALA A 81 18.62 7.99 -1.65
N ARG A 82 19.44 8.97 -1.27
CA ARG A 82 19.72 9.31 0.14
C ARG A 82 18.80 10.41 0.69
N VAL A 83 18.34 11.34 -0.17
CA VAL A 83 17.54 12.50 0.24
C VAL A 83 16.04 12.30 -0.03
N HIS A 84 15.69 11.46 -1.00
CA HIS A 84 14.33 11.03 -1.36
C HIS A 84 14.17 9.51 -1.21
N GLY A 85 14.92 8.91 -0.28
CA GLY A 85 15.09 7.46 -0.13
C GLY A 85 13.92 6.69 0.46
N CYS A 86 12.80 7.35 0.74
CA CYS A 86 11.59 6.74 1.28
C CYS A 86 10.98 5.76 0.26
N ARG A 87 11.50 4.53 0.22
CA ARG A 87 10.91 3.45 -0.56
C ARG A 87 9.73 2.90 0.22
N LYS A 88 8.70 2.50 -0.50
CA LYS A 88 7.58 1.77 0.09
C LYS A 88 8.10 0.49 0.74
N VAL A 89 7.67 0.24 1.98
CA VAL A 89 7.89 -1.06 2.63
C VAL A 89 7.21 -2.16 1.81
N PRO A 90 7.89 -3.28 1.50
CA PRO A 90 7.27 -4.36 0.73
C PRO A 90 5.98 -4.87 1.40
N TYR A 91 4.98 -5.24 0.62
CA TYR A 91 3.66 -5.70 1.04
C TYR A 91 3.77 -6.83 2.06
N ARG A 92 4.64 -7.82 1.79
CA ARG A 92 4.91 -8.91 2.73
C ARG A 92 5.59 -8.43 4.02
N THR A 93 6.41 -7.39 3.96
CA THR A 93 7.03 -6.79 5.14
C THR A 93 6.00 -6.04 5.98
N ILE A 94 5.06 -5.30 5.37
CA ILE A 94 3.93 -4.69 6.09
C ILE A 94 3.18 -5.77 6.90
N GLY A 95 2.84 -6.90 6.28
CA GLY A 95 2.20 -8.01 6.97
C GLY A 95 3.03 -8.55 8.14
N ARG A 96 4.34 -8.77 7.94
CA ARG A 96 5.23 -9.21 9.03
C ARG A 96 5.31 -8.20 10.17
N VAL A 97 5.35 -6.91 9.87
CA VAL A 97 5.33 -5.85 10.90
C VAL A 97 4.03 -5.92 11.70
N LEU A 98 2.88 -5.95 11.02
CA LEU A 98 1.57 -6.05 11.67
C LEU A 98 1.49 -7.28 12.59
N THR A 99 1.86 -8.47 12.09
CA THR A 99 1.89 -9.70 12.91
C THR A 99 2.87 -9.58 14.09
N SER A 100 4.03 -8.96 13.91
CA SER A 100 5.00 -8.75 14.99
C SER A 100 4.53 -7.78 16.07
N LEU A 101 3.47 -7.01 15.79
CA LEU A 101 2.80 -6.11 16.73
C LEU A 101 1.53 -6.75 17.32
N GLY A 102 1.26 -8.04 17.01
CA GLY A 102 0.12 -8.78 17.52
C GLY A 102 -1.17 -8.63 16.73
N VAL A 103 -1.13 -8.14 15.49
CA VAL A 103 -2.32 -8.03 14.63
C VAL A 103 -2.66 -9.37 13.99
N ASP A 104 -3.93 -9.78 14.05
CA ASP A 104 -4.43 -10.99 13.40
C ASP A 104 -4.70 -10.75 11.91
N LEU A 105 -3.77 -11.18 11.06
CA LEU A 105 -3.91 -11.10 9.61
C LEU A 105 -4.85 -12.14 9.01
N ALA A 106 -5.43 -13.05 9.79
CA ALA A 106 -6.45 -13.99 9.36
C ALA A 106 -7.87 -13.53 9.72
N ALA A 107 -8.02 -12.55 10.62
CA ALA A 107 -9.32 -12.01 11.01
C ALA A 107 -10.12 -11.52 9.79
N ASP A 108 -11.42 -11.78 9.79
CA ASP A 108 -12.38 -11.38 8.75
C ASP A 108 -13.19 -10.14 9.17
N GLY A 109 -14.10 -9.68 8.31
CA GLY A 109 -14.97 -8.53 8.58
C GLY A 109 -14.26 -7.18 8.47
N ASP A 110 -14.55 -6.28 9.40
CA ASP A 110 -13.99 -4.93 9.51
C ASP A 110 -12.74 -4.92 10.39
N SER A 111 -11.81 -5.84 10.12
CA SER A 111 -10.55 -5.99 10.84
C SER A 111 -9.37 -5.42 10.05
N ALA A 112 -8.24 -5.16 10.74
CA ALA A 112 -7.02 -4.72 10.09
C ALA A 112 -6.46 -5.80 9.15
N GLY A 113 -6.53 -7.06 9.56
CA GLY A 113 -6.17 -8.21 8.73
C GLY A 113 -6.96 -8.25 7.42
N ALA A 114 -8.28 -8.13 7.49
CA ALA A 114 -9.13 -8.14 6.30
C ALA A 114 -8.86 -6.93 5.39
N LEU A 115 -8.61 -5.75 5.98
CA LEU A 115 -8.25 -4.55 5.23
C LEU A 115 -6.89 -4.69 4.52
N TYR A 116 -5.87 -5.23 5.19
CA TYR A 116 -4.56 -5.51 4.60
C TYR A 116 -4.64 -6.50 3.42
N ARG A 117 -5.38 -7.60 3.58
CA ARG A 117 -5.55 -8.62 2.51
C ARG A 117 -6.26 -8.07 1.28
N ARG A 118 -7.20 -7.13 1.45
CA ARG A 118 -7.98 -6.50 0.36
C ARG A 118 -7.33 -5.26 -0.25
N SER A 119 -6.21 -4.79 0.31
CA SER A 119 -5.52 -3.58 -0.13
C SER A 119 -4.28 -3.88 -0.99
N ASP A 120 -4.17 -5.09 -1.55
CA ASP A 120 -3.03 -5.55 -2.34
C ASP A 120 -2.71 -4.61 -3.51
N GLN A 121 -3.70 -4.21 -4.30
CA GLN A 121 -3.52 -3.30 -5.43
C GLN A 121 -3.10 -1.90 -4.99
N ALA A 122 -3.74 -1.35 -3.96
CA ALA A 122 -3.43 -0.01 -3.46
C ALA A 122 -2.06 0.06 -2.79
N LEU A 123 -1.65 -1.02 -2.11
CA LEU A 123 -0.31 -1.16 -1.55
C LEU A 123 0.73 -1.59 -2.60
N GLY A 124 0.35 -1.79 -3.87
CA GLY A 124 1.26 -2.18 -4.94
C GLY A 124 1.91 -3.55 -4.72
N ALA A 125 1.16 -4.52 -4.19
CA ALA A 125 1.58 -5.90 -4.03
C ALA A 125 1.86 -6.56 -5.41
N PRO A 126 2.74 -7.57 -5.48
CA PRO A 126 3.07 -8.20 -6.75
C PRO A 126 1.90 -9.04 -7.28
N ASN A 127 1.63 -8.94 -8.59
CA ASN A 127 0.68 -9.80 -9.28
C ASN A 127 1.42 -10.65 -10.33
N TYR A 128 1.87 -11.83 -9.89
CA TYR A 128 2.70 -12.71 -10.72
C TYR A 128 1.95 -13.36 -11.89
N SER A 129 0.64 -13.58 -11.79
CA SER A 129 -0.15 -14.10 -12.92
C SER A 129 -0.26 -13.07 -14.04
N ALA A 130 -0.31 -11.78 -13.70
CA ALA A 130 -0.25 -10.66 -14.64
C ALA A 130 1.18 -10.20 -14.98
N ARG A 131 2.23 -10.83 -14.41
CA ARG A 131 3.65 -10.43 -14.56
C ARG A 131 3.94 -8.99 -14.09
N ILE A 132 3.17 -8.50 -13.12
CA ILE A 132 3.35 -7.17 -12.54
C ILE A 132 4.23 -7.32 -11.28
N PRO A 133 5.41 -6.68 -11.24
CA PRO A 133 6.25 -6.70 -10.05
C PRO A 133 5.63 -5.85 -8.94
N GLU A 134 6.12 -6.03 -7.71
CA GLU A 134 5.77 -5.15 -6.61
C GLU A 134 6.28 -3.72 -6.86
N THR A 135 5.42 -2.73 -6.62
CA THR A 135 5.79 -1.31 -6.70
C THR A 135 6.70 -0.95 -5.53
N THR A 136 7.82 -0.28 -5.82
CA THR A 136 8.79 0.19 -4.80
C THR A 136 8.58 1.64 -4.38
N SER A 137 7.79 2.39 -5.15
CA SER A 137 7.46 3.79 -4.89
C SER A 137 6.27 3.91 -3.93
N LEU A 138 6.33 4.89 -3.03
CA LEU A 138 5.23 5.22 -2.13
C LEU A 138 4.28 6.20 -2.83
N SER A 139 3.14 5.71 -3.33
CA SER A 139 2.06 6.55 -3.87
C SER A 139 1.16 7.09 -2.74
N VAL A 140 0.38 8.14 -3.01
CA VAL A 140 -0.62 8.64 -2.05
C VAL A 140 -1.63 7.54 -1.73
N ALA A 141 -2.09 6.79 -2.73
CA ALA A 141 -2.98 5.65 -2.53
C ALA A 141 -2.38 4.61 -1.56
N SER A 142 -1.10 4.28 -1.72
CA SER A 142 -0.42 3.32 -0.84
C SER A 142 -0.22 3.86 0.58
N ALA A 143 0.14 5.14 0.73
CA ALA A 143 0.31 5.78 2.03
C ALA A 143 -1.03 5.90 2.77
N SER A 144 -2.10 6.33 2.10
CA SER A 144 -3.44 6.43 2.68
C SER A 144 -3.97 5.05 3.09
N ARG A 145 -3.83 4.02 2.24
CA ARG A 145 -4.26 2.66 2.61
C ARG A 145 -3.44 2.06 3.72
N LEU A 146 -2.14 2.30 3.76
CA LEU A 146 -1.32 1.90 4.88
C LEU A 146 -1.80 2.57 6.17
N PHE A 147 -2.07 3.88 6.15
CA PHE A 147 -2.58 4.58 7.32
C PHE A 147 -3.94 4.04 7.79
N ASP A 148 -4.89 3.79 6.88
CA ASP A 148 -6.17 3.16 7.21
C ASP A 148 -5.99 1.82 7.92
N ILE A 149 -5.07 0.98 7.42
CA ILE A 149 -4.72 -0.31 8.03
C ILE A 149 -4.14 -0.11 9.43
N LEU A 150 -3.26 0.87 9.62
CA LEU A 150 -2.62 1.13 10.91
C LEU A 150 -3.62 1.67 11.95
N VAL A 151 -4.56 2.53 11.54
CA VAL A 151 -5.66 2.99 12.40
C VAL A 151 -6.54 1.82 12.80
N GLN A 152 -6.90 0.96 11.85
CA GLN A 152 -7.71 -0.23 12.12
C GLN A 152 -6.96 -1.26 12.99
N ALA A 153 -5.64 -1.34 12.86
CA ALA A 153 -4.77 -2.23 13.64
C ALA A 153 -4.52 -1.72 15.06
N ALA A 154 -4.60 -0.41 15.29
CA ALA A 154 -4.20 0.20 16.55
C ALA A 154 -4.84 -0.45 17.79
N PRO A 155 -6.14 -0.81 17.83
CA PRO A 155 -6.73 -1.50 18.98
C PRO A 155 -6.08 -2.86 19.27
N GLU A 156 -5.79 -3.66 18.22
CA GLU A 156 -5.12 -4.96 18.37
C GLU A 156 -3.67 -4.77 18.84
N VAL A 157 -2.97 -3.78 18.28
CA VAL A 157 -1.61 -3.43 18.72
C VAL A 157 -1.61 -3.02 20.19
N ILE A 158 -2.52 -2.14 20.61
CA ILE A 158 -2.61 -1.69 22.01
C ILE A 158 -2.85 -2.86 22.96
N ALA A 159 -3.72 -3.79 22.58
CA ALA A 159 -4.04 -4.95 23.40
C ALA A 159 -2.91 -6.00 23.44
N ASN A 160 -2.27 -6.27 22.30
CA ASN A 160 -1.44 -7.46 22.12
C ASN A 160 0.06 -7.16 22.13
N LEU A 161 0.49 -5.91 21.96
CA LEU A 161 1.90 -5.50 22.01
C LEU A 161 2.62 -5.96 23.30
N PRO A 162 2.02 -5.86 24.50
CA PRO A 162 2.67 -6.27 25.74
C PRO A 162 3.04 -7.76 25.77
N ASP A 163 2.26 -8.59 25.08
CA ASP A 163 2.43 -10.04 25.01
C ASP A 163 3.46 -10.46 23.93
N GLN A 164 3.93 -9.53 23.10
CA GLN A 164 4.93 -9.84 22.09
C GLN A 164 6.29 -10.03 22.75
N GLU A 165 6.98 -11.12 22.44
CA GLU A 165 8.31 -11.44 23.00
C GLU A 165 9.31 -10.30 22.84
N ARG A 166 9.26 -9.57 21.72
CA ARG A 166 10.10 -8.38 21.44
C ARG A 166 9.88 -7.21 22.40
N CYS A 167 8.75 -7.18 23.12
CA CYS A 167 8.36 -6.13 24.04
C CYS A 167 8.52 -6.50 25.52
N MET A 168 8.91 -7.74 25.77
CA MET A 168 9.18 -8.24 27.11
C MET A 168 10.56 -7.79 27.59
N VAL A 169 10.64 -7.35 28.84
CA VAL A 169 11.92 -7.11 29.55
C VAL A 169 11.74 -7.78 30.90
N GLY A 170 12.40 -8.92 31.07
CA GLY A 170 12.04 -9.86 32.13
C GLY A 170 10.63 -10.41 31.88
N GLU A 171 9.81 -10.43 32.93
CA GLU A 171 8.43 -10.97 32.89
C GLU A 171 7.37 -9.89 32.66
N THR A 172 7.78 -8.65 32.38
CA THR A 172 6.85 -7.53 32.19
C THR A 172 6.82 -7.13 30.73
N GLY A 173 5.63 -7.02 30.15
CA GLY A 173 5.38 -6.49 28.80
C GLY A 173 5.40 -4.96 28.76
N ALA A 174 5.79 -4.38 27.62
CA ALA A 174 5.80 -2.94 27.45
C ALA A 174 4.38 -2.40 27.15
N GLN A 175 3.77 -1.73 28.12
CA GLN A 175 2.47 -1.08 27.94
C GLN A 175 2.62 0.20 27.10
N LEU A 176 1.78 0.39 26.09
CA LEU A 176 1.76 1.64 25.30
C LEU A 176 1.27 2.83 26.11
N PHE A 177 0.28 2.60 26.96
CA PHE A 177 -0.34 3.60 27.81
C PHE A 177 -0.31 3.15 29.27
N ASP A 178 -0.13 4.08 30.20
CA ASP A 178 -0.28 3.83 31.63
C ASP A 178 -1.75 3.90 32.07
N GLU A 179 -2.00 3.76 33.38
CA GLU A 179 -3.34 3.78 33.96
C GLU A 179 -4.06 5.12 33.79
N ASP A 180 -3.31 6.21 33.61
CA ASP A 180 -3.82 7.56 33.35
C ASP A 180 -4.02 7.82 31.84
N GLY A 181 -3.74 6.82 31.00
CA GLY A 181 -3.84 6.92 29.54
C GLY A 181 -2.69 7.68 28.89
N ARG A 182 -1.59 7.95 29.60
CA ARG A 182 -0.40 8.62 29.06
C ARG A 182 0.52 7.64 28.37
N CYS A 183 1.20 8.08 27.32
CA CYS A 183 2.10 7.25 26.56
C CYS A 183 3.36 6.91 27.35
N THR A 184 3.71 5.63 27.41
CA THR A 184 4.93 5.21 28.11
C THR A 184 6.10 5.16 27.14
N ARG A 185 7.27 5.66 27.57
CA ARG A 185 8.50 5.58 26.75
C ARG A 185 8.83 4.14 26.38
N ARG A 186 8.58 3.20 27.29
CA ARG A 186 8.88 1.78 27.09
C ARG A 186 7.99 1.18 26.00
N GLY A 187 6.68 1.42 26.07
CA GLY A 187 5.72 0.98 25.06
C GLY A 187 6.04 1.54 23.68
N LEU A 188 6.28 2.85 23.61
CA LEU A 188 6.68 3.51 22.36
C LEU A 188 8.01 2.98 21.81
N SER A 189 8.98 2.69 22.68
CA SER A 189 10.25 2.11 22.23
C SER A 189 10.04 0.71 21.64
N CYS A 190 9.15 -0.10 22.22
CA CYS A 190 8.85 -1.39 21.62
C CYS A 190 8.11 -1.23 20.29
N LEU A 191 7.12 -0.34 20.22
CA LEU A 191 6.33 -0.07 19.02
C LEU A 191 7.22 0.31 17.84
N LEU A 192 8.10 1.30 18.06
CA LEU A 192 9.02 1.84 17.05
C LEU A 192 10.19 0.90 16.75
N GLY A 193 10.55 0.02 17.70
CA GLY A 193 11.73 -0.84 17.59
C GLY A 193 13.06 -0.11 17.83
N THR A 194 12.99 1.16 18.24
CA THR A 194 14.13 2.01 18.61
C THR A 194 13.83 2.76 19.91
N PRO A 195 14.83 3.24 20.66
CA PRO A 195 14.59 4.00 21.88
C PRO A 195 13.75 5.27 21.63
N ALA A 196 12.58 5.35 22.25
CA ALA A 196 11.71 6.50 22.12
C ALA A 196 12.30 7.74 22.83
N THR A 197 12.24 8.88 22.14
CA THR A 197 12.68 10.18 22.66
C THR A 197 11.56 10.88 23.44
N ASP A 198 11.89 11.94 24.16
CA ASP A 198 10.89 12.81 24.79
C ASP A 198 9.93 13.44 23.78
N ALA A 199 10.39 13.67 22.55
CA ALA A 199 9.55 14.17 21.48
C ALA A 199 8.49 13.15 21.05
N HIS A 200 8.82 11.86 21.00
CA HIS A 200 7.84 10.80 20.69
C HIS A 200 6.77 10.71 21.78
N VAL A 201 7.18 10.72 23.05
CA VAL A 201 6.25 10.70 24.19
C VAL A 201 5.37 11.94 24.19
N GLY A 202 5.97 13.12 24.03
CA GLY A 202 5.24 14.40 23.98
C GLY A 202 4.23 14.45 22.85
N LEU A 203 4.60 14.06 21.63
CA LEU A 203 3.68 14.02 20.48
C LEU A 203 2.53 13.03 20.70
N CYS A 204 2.81 11.87 21.29
CA CYS A 204 1.81 10.86 21.61
C CYS A 204 0.81 11.40 22.65
N ASP A 205 1.30 11.92 23.79
CA ASP A 205 0.46 12.52 24.83
C ASP A 205 -0.38 13.69 24.29
N ASP A 206 0.22 14.55 23.47
CA ASP A 206 -0.45 15.67 22.82
C ASP A 206 -1.57 15.22 21.87
N THR A 207 -1.35 14.11 21.16
CA THR A 207 -2.35 13.52 20.26
C THR A 207 -3.51 12.94 21.06
N VAL A 208 -3.23 12.23 22.16
CA VAL A 208 -4.25 11.70 23.06
C VAL A 208 -5.07 12.83 23.69
N ALA A 209 -4.42 13.89 24.17
CA ALA A 209 -5.07 15.00 24.86
C ALA A 209 -5.94 15.89 23.96
N ARG A 210 -5.64 15.96 22.65
CA ARG A 210 -6.37 16.81 21.69
C ARG A 210 -7.48 16.09 20.93
N ALA A 211 -7.54 14.76 21.02
CA ALA A 211 -8.60 13.98 20.39
C ALA A 211 -9.95 14.18 21.08
N ALA A 212 -11.03 13.78 20.40
CA ALA A 212 -12.39 13.88 20.96
C ALA A 212 -12.59 12.96 22.18
N THR A 213 -11.90 11.81 22.18
CA THR A 213 -11.86 10.87 23.31
C THR A 213 -10.44 10.34 23.50
N PRO A 214 -10.05 9.93 24.73
CA PRO A 214 -8.76 9.30 24.97
C PRO A 214 -8.53 8.08 24.08
N GLU A 215 -9.53 7.20 23.93
CA GLU A 215 -9.41 5.98 23.13
C GLU A 215 -9.19 6.28 21.65
N GLU A 216 -9.86 7.28 21.09
CA GLU A 216 -9.63 7.73 19.71
C GLU A 216 -8.23 8.32 19.55
N GLY A 217 -7.80 9.15 20.51
CA GLY A 217 -6.47 9.72 20.52
C GLY A 217 -5.36 8.67 20.61
N GLN A 218 -5.55 7.62 21.42
CA GLN A 218 -4.62 6.50 21.53
C GLN A 218 -4.47 5.76 20.19
N ARG A 219 -5.59 5.51 19.49
CA ARG A 219 -5.57 4.86 18.17
C ARG A 219 -4.83 5.70 17.14
N ILE A 220 -5.12 7.00 17.08
CA ILE A 220 -4.47 7.94 16.15
C ILE A 220 -2.99 8.07 16.46
N ALA A 221 -2.60 8.15 17.73
CA ALA A 221 -1.21 8.27 18.15
C ALA A 221 -0.39 7.05 17.71
N VAL A 222 -0.88 5.83 17.99
CA VAL A 222 -0.22 4.58 17.58
C VAL A 222 -0.10 4.49 16.05
N ALA A 223 -1.20 4.76 15.33
CA ALA A 223 -1.19 4.69 13.87
C ALA A 223 -0.24 5.72 13.25
N SER A 224 -0.20 6.95 13.77
CA SER A 224 0.67 8.02 13.27
C SER A 224 2.15 7.73 13.48
N LEU A 225 2.51 7.22 14.67
CA LEU A 225 3.90 6.84 14.97
C LEU A 225 4.35 5.66 14.10
N LEU A 226 3.50 4.65 13.91
CA LEU A 226 3.80 3.53 12.99
C LEU A 226 3.88 3.98 11.53
N ALA A 227 3.01 4.90 11.10
CA ALA A 227 3.03 5.42 9.73
C ALA A 227 4.33 6.17 9.45
N ALA A 228 4.80 7.01 10.37
CA ALA A 228 6.10 7.67 10.26
C ALA A 228 7.24 6.65 10.06
N GLN A 229 7.26 5.58 10.86
CA GLN A 229 8.25 4.52 10.75
C GLN A 229 8.19 3.75 9.42
N LEU A 230 6.99 3.54 8.87
CA LEU A 230 6.78 2.69 7.71
C LEU A 230 6.77 3.43 6.38
N THR A 231 6.89 4.76 6.41
CA THR A 231 6.89 5.58 5.19
C THR A 231 8.24 6.18 4.86
N CYS A 232 9.15 6.38 5.82
CA CYS A 232 10.35 7.19 5.55
C CYS A 232 11.62 6.88 6.37
N GLU A 233 11.73 5.75 7.06
CA GLU A 233 12.93 5.38 7.85
C GLU A 233 13.71 4.17 7.31
#